data_AF-A0A1X7MTN1-F1
#
_entry.id   AF-A0A1X7MTN1-F1
#
_cell.length_a   1.000
_cell.length_b   1.000
_cell.length_c   1.000
_cell.angle_alpha   90.00
_cell.angle_beta   90.00
_cell.angle_gamma   90.00
#
_symmetry.space_group_name_H-M   'P 1'
#
loop_
_entity.id
_entity.type
_entity.pdbx_description
1 polymer ?
#
loop_
_entity_poly.entity_id
_entity_poly.type
_entity_poly.pdbx_seq_one_letter_code
_entity_poly.pdbx_strand_id
1 'polypeptide(L)'
;MSQGGGPLRTLTKVRTYLQAVRLLHFHAYSHADQVPRLTRGADVSFAPNVSFRNAERITLGAGTHIGENSLIWAGNSSGRITFGEKCLLAPNVTVTASNYGIVQGTPVMDQAKVERDIVIGRDVWLGANVVVVAGVTIGDGAIVGAGAVVTKDLPANCIAGGVPAKVIGQRPEATRA
;
A
#
# COMPACT_ATOMS: atom_id res chain seq x y z
N MET A 1 -28.48 22.11 -31.29
CA MET A 1 -28.37 20.66 -31.55
C MET A 1 -28.00 19.99 -30.24
N SER A 2 -28.99 19.39 -29.56
CA SER A 2 -28.83 18.81 -28.23
C SER A 2 -28.10 17.47 -28.31
N GLN A 3 -26.85 17.41 -27.85
CA GLN A 3 -26.14 16.16 -27.61
C GLN A 3 -26.59 15.56 -26.26
N GLY A 4 -27.87 15.22 -26.16
CA GLY A 4 -28.46 14.57 -24.98
C GLY A 4 -28.32 13.05 -25.03
N GLY A 5 -27.12 12.52 -24.80
CA GLY A 5 -26.89 11.07 -24.69
C GLY A 5 -27.13 10.57 -23.26
N GLY A 6 -28.36 10.26 -22.89
CA GLY A 6 -28.72 9.80 -21.54
C GLY A 6 -28.06 8.48 -21.09
N PRO A 7 -28.00 8.22 -19.76
CA PRO A 7 -27.31 7.07 -19.16
C PRO A 7 -27.79 5.70 -19.64
N LEU A 8 -29.02 5.59 -20.14
CA LEU A 8 -29.59 4.33 -20.67
C LEU A 8 -28.92 3.84 -21.97
N ARG A 9 -28.24 4.72 -22.72
CA ARG A 9 -27.52 4.34 -23.96
C ARG A 9 -26.28 3.49 -23.72
N THR A 10 -25.74 3.44 -22.49
CA THR A 10 -24.60 2.57 -22.18
C THR A 10 -25.05 1.13 -21.95
N LEU A 11 -26.29 0.91 -21.50
CA LEU A 11 -26.84 -0.43 -21.26
C LEU A 11 -27.02 -1.26 -22.53
N THR A 12 -27.11 -0.64 -23.71
CA THR A 12 -27.22 -1.33 -24.99
C THR A 12 -25.87 -1.63 -25.66
N LYS A 13 -24.75 -1.15 -25.08
CA LYS A 13 -23.42 -1.34 -25.66
C LYS A 13 -22.72 -2.53 -25.01
N VAL A 14 -22.35 -3.53 -25.81
CA VAL A 14 -21.56 -4.71 -25.38
C VAL A 14 -20.32 -4.32 -24.57
N ARG A 15 -19.64 -3.23 -24.96
CA ARG A 15 -18.46 -2.70 -24.26
C ARG A 15 -18.70 -2.41 -22.76
N THR A 16 -19.92 -2.06 -22.37
CA THR A 16 -20.28 -1.77 -20.97
C THR A 16 -20.21 -3.04 -20.13
N TYR A 17 -20.71 -4.16 -20.63
CA TYR A 17 -20.66 -5.45 -19.95
C TYR A 17 -19.24 -6.04 -19.97
N LEU A 18 -18.51 -5.88 -21.08
CA LEU A 18 -17.08 -6.22 -21.12
C LEU A 18 -16.27 -5.45 -20.08
N GLN A 19 -16.66 -4.21 -19.77
CA GLN A 19 -16.04 -3.44 -18.70
C GLN A 19 -16.32 -4.03 -17.31
N ALA A 20 -17.54 -4.52 -17.06
CA ALA A 20 -17.84 -5.22 -15.80
C ALA A 20 -16.97 -6.48 -15.63
N VAL A 21 -16.82 -7.27 -16.70
CA VAL A 21 -15.91 -8.44 -16.70
C VAL A 21 -14.46 -8.01 -16.43
N ARG A 22 -13.99 -6.91 -17.03
CA ARG A 22 -12.65 -6.38 -16.76
C ARG A 22 -12.45 -5.95 -15.31
N LEU A 23 -13.45 -5.35 -14.68
CA LEU A 23 -13.38 -4.97 -13.27
C LEU A 23 -13.36 -6.19 -12.35
N LEU A 24 -14.19 -7.20 -12.63
CA LEU A 24 -14.16 -8.48 -11.91
C LEU A 24 -12.82 -9.19 -12.06
N HIS A 25 -12.29 -9.24 -13.28
CA HIS A 25 -10.97 -9.79 -13.56
C HIS A 25 -9.87 -9.00 -12.83
N PHE A 26 -9.93 -7.67 -12.83
CA PHE A 26 -9.00 -6.85 -12.06
C PHE A 26 -9.08 -7.16 -10.58
N HIS A 27 -10.27 -7.28 -10.00
CA HIS A 27 -10.44 -7.67 -8.61
C HIS A 27 -9.86 -9.07 -8.32
N ALA A 28 -10.13 -10.06 -9.17
CA ALA A 28 -9.56 -11.39 -9.03
C ALA A 28 -8.02 -11.36 -9.05
N TYR A 29 -7.45 -10.72 -10.07
CA TYR A 29 -6.01 -10.55 -10.25
C TYR A 29 -5.33 -9.78 -9.10
N SER A 30 -5.99 -8.73 -8.60
CA SER A 30 -5.41 -7.80 -7.63
C SER A 30 -5.65 -8.16 -6.17
N HIS A 31 -6.61 -9.04 -5.90
CA HIS A 31 -7.01 -9.41 -4.56
C HIS A 31 -7.16 -10.93 -4.42
N ALA A 32 -8.17 -11.52 -5.06
CA ALA A 32 -8.56 -12.92 -4.81
C ALA A 32 -7.41 -13.92 -5.07
N ASP A 33 -6.67 -13.74 -6.17
CA ASP A 33 -5.54 -14.60 -6.54
C ASP A 33 -4.27 -14.31 -5.73
N GLN A 34 -4.20 -13.13 -5.10
CA GLN A 34 -3.05 -12.68 -4.33
C GLN A 34 -3.13 -13.12 -2.87
N VAL A 35 -4.33 -13.08 -2.28
CA VAL A 35 -4.55 -13.38 -0.86
C VAL A 35 -3.98 -14.74 -0.43
N PRO A 36 -4.17 -15.85 -1.17
CA PRO A 36 -3.58 -17.15 -0.83
C PRO A 36 -2.05 -17.17 -0.85
N ARG A 37 -1.41 -16.22 -1.54
CA ARG A 37 0.04 -16.15 -1.73
C ARG A 37 0.74 -15.35 -0.61
N LEU A 38 -0.02 -14.61 0.20
CA LEU A 38 0.50 -13.85 1.34
C LEU A 38 1.02 -14.78 2.45
N THR A 39 2.15 -14.41 3.06
CA THR A 39 2.53 -14.98 4.36
C THR A 39 1.84 -14.18 5.45
N ARG A 40 0.99 -14.82 6.27
CA ARG A 40 0.14 -14.15 7.26
C ARG A 40 0.23 -14.80 8.63
N GLY A 41 0.46 -14.00 9.66
CA GLY A 41 0.32 -14.40 11.05
C GLY A 41 -1.15 -14.63 11.46
N ALA A 42 -1.35 -15.09 12.69
CA ALA A 42 -2.68 -15.26 13.26
C ALA A 42 -3.46 -13.92 13.26
N ASP A 43 -4.78 -13.98 13.08
CA ASP A 43 -5.69 -12.84 13.19
C ASP A 43 -5.38 -11.64 12.28
N VAL A 44 -4.65 -11.85 11.18
CA VAL A 44 -4.50 -10.83 10.14
C VAL A 44 -5.85 -10.60 9.46
N SER A 45 -6.23 -9.33 9.33
CA SER A 45 -7.47 -8.92 8.66
C SER A 45 -7.22 -7.78 7.68
N PHE A 46 -8.07 -7.67 6.66
CA PHE A 46 -8.00 -6.60 5.69
C PHE A 46 -9.33 -6.46 4.95
N ALA A 47 -9.60 -5.27 4.43
CA ALA A 47 -10.80 -5.02 3.64
C ALA A 47 -10.79 -5.82 2.31
N PRO A 48 -11.96 -6.19 1.77
CA PRO A 48 -12.05 -7.00 0.53
C PRO A 48 -11.60 -6.24 -0.72
N ASN A 49 -11.35 -4.95 -0.64
CA ASN A 49 -10.89 -4.11 -1.76
C ASN A 49 -9.41 -3.71 -1.65
N VAL A 50 -8.64 -4.33 -0.74
CA VAL A 50 -7.18 -4.14 -0.70
C VAL A 50 -6.54 -4.77 -1.94
N SER A 51 -5.68 -4.03 -2.61
CA SER A 51 -4.95 -4.51 -3.78
C SER A 51 -3.55 -4.95 -3.37
N PHE A 52 -3.24 -6.22 -3.60
CA PHE A 52 -1.90 -6.78 -3.41
C PHE A 52 -1.23 -7.00 -4.77
N ARG A 53 0.09 -6.88 -4.84
CA ARG A 53 0.88 -7.27 -6.01
C ARG A 53 2.11 -8.02 -5.57
N ASN A 54 2.41 -9.12 -6.26
CA ASN A 54 3.53 -10.02 -5.95
C ASN A 54 3.43 -10.50 -4.49
N ALA A 55 2.24 -10.93 -4.08
CA ALA A 55 1.90 -11.23 -2.69
C ALA A 55 2.77 -12.30 -2.01
N GLU A 56 3.42 -13.17 -2.79
CA GLU A 56 4.41 -14.12 -2.29
C GLU A 56 5.65 -13.45 -1.66
N ARG A 57 5.82 -12.14 -1.83
CA ARG A 57 6.89 -11.31 -1.21
C ARG A 57 6.37 -10.38 -0.11
N ILE A 58 5.11 -10.56 0.31
CA ILE A 58 4.49 -9.76 1.36
C ILE A 58 4.26 -10.63 2.59
N THR A 59 4.79 -10.17 3.72
CA THR A 59 4.64 -10.81 5.03
C THR A 59 3.87 -9.89 5.97
N LEU A 60 2.77 -10.39 6.52
CA LEU A 60 1.93 -9.68 7.49
C LEU A 60 2.06 -10.34 8.86
N GLY A 61 2.61 -9.63 9.85
CA GLY A 61 2.66 -10.09 11.24
C GLY A 61 1.29 -10.24 11.88
N ALA A 62 1.22 -11.01 12.98
CA ALA A 62 -0.04 -11.37 13.63
C ALA A 62 -0.85 -10.13 14.10
N GLY A 63 -2.17 -10.19 13.93
CA GLY A 63 -3.10 -9.14 14.33
C GLY A 63 -2.98 -7.83 13.56
N THR A 64 -2.25 -7.80 12.43
CA THR A 64 -2.18 -6.63 11.55
C THR A 64 -3.48 -6.45 10.78
N HIS A 65 -3.93 -5.20 10.67
CA HIS A 65 -5.12 -4.81 9.92
C HIS A 65 -4.80 -3.87 8.76
N ILE A 66 -5.40 -4.10 7.58
CA ILE A 66 -5.28 -3.22 6.42
C ILE A 66 -6.65 -2.67 5.99
N GLY A 67 -6.81 -1.35 6.10
CA GLY A 67 -8.01 -0.61 5.73
C GLY A 67 -8.28 -0.54 4.23
N GLU A 68 -9.47 -0.06 3.90
CA GLU A 68 -10.06 -0.09 2.55
C GLU A 68 -9.17 0.56 1.49
N ASN A 69 -9.23 0.02 0.26
CA ASN A 69 -8.56 0.57 -0.93
C ASN A 69 -7.04 0.76 -0.80
N SER A 70 -6.41 0.13 0.18
CA SER A 70 -4.95 0.16 0.32
C SER A 70 -4.29 -0.65 -0.79
N LEU A 71 -3.09 -0.23 -1.21
CA LEU A 71 -2.28 -0.87 -2.23
C LEU A 71 -0.95 -1.30 -1.63
N ILE A 72 -0.73 -2.62 -1.53
CA ILE A 72 0.54 -3.19 -1.09
C ILE A 72 1.22 -3.86 -2.28
N TRP A 73 2.27 -3.23 -2.79
CA TRP A 73 2.92 -3.63 -4.03
C TRP A 73 4.38 -4.00 -3.82
N ALA A 74 4.64 -5.29 -3.64
CA ALA A 74 6.02 -5.81 -3.55
C ALA A 74 6.73 -5.79 -4.92
N GLY A 75 8.06 -5.81 -4.91
CA GLY A 75 8.87 -5.87 -6.12
C GLY A 75 8.56 -7.10 -6.98
N ASN A 76 8.77 -6.97 -8.29
CA ASN A 76 8.61 -8.03 -9.27
C ASN A 76 9.68 -9.13 -9.12
N SER A 77 10.90 -8.78 -8.70
CA SER A 77 12.02 -9.71 -8.64
C SER A 77 12.56 -9.86 -7.22
N SER A 78 12.90 -8.75 -6.55
CA SER A 78 13.60 -8.78 -5.25
C SER A 78 12.86 -8.06 -4.13
N GLY A 79 12.18 -6.95 -4.40
CA GLY A 79 11.64 -6.07 -3.34
C GLY A 79 10.58 -6.75 -2.48
N ARG A 80 10.84 -6.95 -1.20
CA ARG A 80 9.90 -7.49 -0.21
C ARG A 80 9.20 -6.39 0.59
N ILE A 81 8.03 -6.71 1.13
CA ILE A 81 7.34 -5.85 2.11
C ILE A 81 7.03 -6.68 3.34
N THR A 82 7.57 -6.29 4.49
CA THR A 82 7.38 -6.99 5.75
C THR A 82 6.73 -6.06 6.76
N PHE A 83 5.63 -6.51 7.36
CA PHE A 83 4.97 -5.85 8.48
C PHE A 83 5.17 -6.67 9.74
N GLY A 84 5.50 -6.00 10.85
CA GLY A 84 5.49 -6.59 12.18
C GLY A 84 4.08 -6.90 12.66
N GLU A 85 3.99 -7.33 13.92
CA GLU A 85 2.72 -7.63 14.57
C GLU A 85 1.93 -6.36 14.88
N LYS A 86 0.60 -6.47 14.91
CA LYS A 86 -0.31 -5.41 15.37
C LYS A 86 -0.16 -4.08 14.63
N CYS A 87 0.18 -4.11 13.34
CA CYS A 87 0.16 -2.89 12.53
C CYS A 87 -1.28 -2.50 12.18
N LEU A 88 -1.55 -1.20 12.10
CA LEU A 88 -2.82 -0.66 11.65
C LEU A 88 -2.60 0.25 10.45
N LEU A 89 -3.15 -0.13 9.31
CA LEU A 89 -3.21 0.73 8.12
C LEU A 89 -4.62 1.25 8.00
N ALA A 90 -4.76 2.58 8.00
CA ALA A 90 -6.01 3.25 7.67
C ALA A 90 -6.34 3.11 6.16
N PRO A 91 -7.47 3.65 5.68
CA PRO A 91 -7.83 3.55 4.27
C PRO A 91 -6.85 4.26 3.32
N ASN A 92 -6.78 3.77 2.08
CA ASN A 92 -6.01 4.33 0.97
C ASN A 92 -4.49 4.40 1.21
N VAL A 93 -3.92 3.54 2.07
CA VAL A 93 -2.47 3.48 2.27
C VAL A 93 -1.80 2.81 1.08
N THR A 94 -0.71 3.39 0.58
CA THR A 94 0.10 2.81 -0.51
C THR A 94 1.50 2.47 -0.02
N VAL A 95 1.91 1.22 -0.18
CA VAL A 95 3.27 0.75 0.15
C VAL A 95 3.85 0.08 -1.10
N THR A 96 4.94 0.64 -1.65
CA THR A 96 5.54 0.13 -2.90
C THR A 96 7.03 -0.11 -2.78
N ALA A 97 7.45 -1.36 -2.96
CA ALA A 97 8.86 -1.78 -2.92
C ALA A 97 9.57 -1.69 -4.29
N SER A 98 8.95 -1.01 -5.28
CA SER A 98 9.47 -0.87 -6.64
C SER A 98 9.44 0.59 -7.09
N ASN A 99 10.49 1.00 -7.80
CA ASN A 99 10.66 2.27 -8.51
C ASN A 99 11.25 2.00 -9.91
N TYR A 100 11.40 3.04 -10.71
CA TYR A 100 12.10 3.00 -12.00
C TYR A 100 13.39 3.82 -11.94
N GLY A 101 14.33 3.54 -12.85
CA GLY A 101 15.44 4.44 -13.13
C GLY A 101 14.97 5.84 -13.51
N ILE A 102 15.76 6.85 -13.13
CA ILE A 102 15.45 8.27 -13.32
C ILE A 102 16.50 8.99 -14.18
N VAL A 103 17.36 8.25 -14.88
CA VAL A 103 18.45 8.82 -15.65
C VAL A 103 17.90 9.47 -16.93
N GLN A 104 18.38 10.67 -17.25
CA GLN A 104 17.98 11.38 -18.46
C GLN A 104 18.53 10.68 -19.72
N GLY A 105 17.84 10.84 -20.86
CA GLY A 105 18.26 10.27 -22.15
C GLY A 105 17.62 8.91 -22.49
N THR A 106 17.08 8.20 -21.50
CA THR A 106 16.30 6.97 -21.71
C THR A 106 14.88 7.17 -21.17
N PRO A 107 13.81 6.87 -21.93
CA PRO A 107 12.45 6.92 -21.41
C PRO A 107 12.28 6.04 -20.16
N VAL A 108 11.57 6.52 -19.14
CA VAL A 108 11.42 5.82 -17.84
C VAL A 108 10.90 4.40 -18.00
N MET A 109 10.01 4.16 -18.98
CA MET A 109 9.45 2.82 -19.25
C MET A 109 10.47 1.82 -19.78
N ASP A 110 11.57 2.29 -20.38
CA ASP A 110 12.66 1.47 -20.90
C ASP A 110 13.80 1.34 -19.88
N GLN A 111 13.70 2.03 -18.74
CA GLN A 111 14.67 1.92 -17.65
C GLN A 111 14.37 0.72 -16.75
N ALA A 112 15.43 0.13 -16.20
CA ALA A 112 15.31 -0.96 -15.26
C ALA A 112 14.54 -0.55 -13.99
N LYS A 113 13.81 -1.51 -13.42
CA LYS A 113 13.19 -1.34 -12.10
C LYS A 113 14.26 -1.31 -11.01
N VAL A 114 14.07 -0.42 -10.05
CA VAL A 114 14.86 -0.30 -8.82
C VAL A 114 13.98 -0.77 -7.68
N GLU A 115 14.27 -1.96 -7.15
CA GLU A 115 13.48 -2.57 -6.08
C GLU A 115 14.28 -2.62 -4.79
N ARG A 116 13.65 -2.26 -3.69
CA ARG A 116 14.26 -2.28 -2.36
C ARG A 116 13.21 -2.66 -1.33
N ASP A 117 13.63 -3.49 -0.38
CA ASP A 117 12.77 -4.00 0.68
C ASP A 117 12.19 -2.85 1.52
N ILE A 118 10.97 -3.04 1.99
CA ILE A 118 10.31 -2.19 2.98
C ILE A 118 10.09 -3.03 4.24
N VAL A 119 10.48 -2.46 5.37
CA VAL A 119 10.28 -3.07 6.69
C VAL A 119 9.45 -2.12 7.54
N ILE A 120 8.30 -2.58 7.99
CA ILE A 120 7.43 -1.87 8.92
C ILE A 120 7.44 -2.67 10.22
N GLY A 121 7.89 -2.03 11.29
CA GLY A 121 8.01 -2.63 12.62
C GLY A 121 6.67 -3.06 13.21
N ARG A 122 6.68 -3.54 14.46
CA ARG A 122 5.46 -3.89 15.18
C ARG A 122 4.73 -2.64 15.68
N ASP A 123 3.42 -2.74 15.89
CA ASP A 123 2.58 -1.69 16.48
C ASP A 123 2.69 -0.33 15.77
N VAL A 124 2.89 -0.36 14.44
CA VAL A 124 2.94 0.84 13.60
C VAL A 124 1.54 1.23 13.16
N TRP A 125 1.21 2.52 13.24
CA TRP A 125 -0.01 3.08 12.66
C TRP A 125 0.32 3.94 11.44
N LEU A 126 -0.21 3.56 10.28
CA LEU A 126 -0.20 4.39 9.07
C LEU A 126 -1.57 5.04 8.88
N GLY A 127 -1.62 6.37 8.98
CA GLY A 127 -2.82 7.17 8.77
C GLY A 127 -3.33 7.11 7.32
N ALA A 128 -4.54 7.64 7.10
CA ALA A 128 -5.19 7.53 5.80
C ALA A 128 -4.37 8.22 4.70
N ASN A 129 -4.33 7.66 3.50
CA ASN A 129 -3.58 8.19 2.35
C ASN A 129 -2.06 8.31 2.58
N VAL A 130 -1.46 7.56 3.50
CA VAL A 130 0.00 7.49 3.63
C VAL A 130 0.61 6.74 2.45
N VAL A 131 1.75 7.23 1.96
CA VAL A 131 2.57 6.56 0.95
C VAL A 131 3.93 6.19 1.55
N VAL A 132 4.36 4.93 1.42
CA VAL A 132 5.69 4.44 1.81
C VAL A 132 6.43 3.96 0.57
N VAL A 133 7.62 4.51 0.32
CA VAL A 133 8.41 4.22 -0.90
C VAL A 133 9.50 3.18 -0.67
N ALA A 134 10.01 2.62 -1.76
CA ALA A 134 10.98 1.52 -1.76
C ALA A 134 12.27 1.84 -0.97
N GLY A 135 12.64 0.92 -0.07
CA GLY A 135 13.85 1.01 0.75
C GLY A 135 13.68 1.64 2.11
N VAL A 136 12.44 1.90 2.55
CA VAL A 136 12.15 2.51 3.85
C VAL A 136 12.00 1.45 4.95
N THR A 137 12.61 1.74 6.10
CA THR A 137 12.36 1.06 7.37
C THR A 137 11.60 1.99 8.33
N ILE A 138 10.44 1.55 8.83
CA ILE A 138 9.66 2.23 9.86
C ILE A 138 9.82 1.46 11.17
N GLY A 139 10.41 2.09 12.18
CA GLY A 139 10.65 1.46 13.48
C GLY A 139 9.38 1.14 14.26
N ASP A 140 9.52 0.22 15.22
CA ASP A 140 8.45 -0.24 16.10
C ASP A 140 7.70 0.92 16.78
N GLY A 141 6.38 0.82 16.87
CA GLY A 141 5.54 1.78 17.59
C GLY A 141 5.37 3.15 16.90
N ALA A 142 5.95 3.35 15.71
CA ALA A 142 5.87 4.61 15.00
C ALA A 142 4.44 4.93 14.52
N ILE A 143 4.09 6.22 14.55
CA ILE A 143 2.81 6.74 14.09
C ILE A 143 3.06 7.67 12.90
N VAL A 144 2.43 7.39 11.76
CA VAL A 144 2.53 8.20 10.56
C VAL A 144 1.19 8.88 10.30
N GLY A 145 1.18 10.21 10.39
CA GLY A 145 -0.02 11.03 10.17
C GLY A 145 -0.57 10.90 8.75
N ALA A 146 -1.87 11.14 8.61
CA ALA A 146 -2.58 11.04 7.33
C ALA A 146 -1.94 11.91 6.23
N GLY A 147 -1.94 11.41 5.00
CA GLY A 147 -1.42 12.09 3.81
C GLY A 147 0.11 12.21 3.75
N ALA A 148 0.86 11.59 4.67
CA ALA A 148 2.31 11.67 4.66
C ALA A 148 2.95 10.81 3.57
N VAL A 149 4.06 11.27 3.01
CA VAL A 149 4.89 10.49 2.05
C VAL A 149 6.23 10.16 2.70
N VAL A 150 6.37 8.92 3.16
CA VAL A 150 7.56 8.42 3.85
C VAL A 150 8.62 8.06 2.81
N THR A 151 9.65 8.90 2.73
CA THR A 151 10.78 8.75 1.77
C THR A 151 12.09 8.35 2.41
N LYS A 152 12.14 8.29 3.75
CA LYS A 152 13.31 7.95 4.55
C LYS A 152 12.87 7.14 5.76
N ASP A 153 13.81 6.42 6.35
CA ASP A 153 13.58 5.64 7.55
C ASP A 153 13.02 6.50 8.69
N LEU A 154 12.13 5.89 9.47
CA LEU A 154 11.51 6.51 10.64
C LEU A 154 11.95 5.75 11.89
N PRO A 155 12.41 6.46 12.95
CA PRO A 155 12.80 5.80 14.19
C PRO A 155 11.59 5.22 14.92
N ALA A 156 11.85 4.25 15.80
CA ALA A 156 10.85 3.67 16.68
C ALA A 156 10.18 4.74 17.56
N ASN A 157 8.90 4.53 17.88
CA ASN A 157 8.07 5.40 18.70
C ASN A 157 8.01 6.86 18.24
N CYS A 158 8.36 7.15 16.99
CA CYS A 158 8.23 8.51 16.46
C CYS A 158 6.78 8.81 16.04
N ILE A 159 6.43 10.09 16.03
CA ILE A 159 5.27 10.59 15.30
C ILE A 159 5.83 11.35 14.10
N ALA A 160 5.44 10.95 12.89
CA ALA A 160 5.89 11.56 11.64
C ALA A 160 4.72 12.05 10.79
N GLY A 161 4.93 13.09 9.98
CA GLY A 161 3.91 13.62 9.07
C GLY A 161 4.50 14.51 7.98
N GLY A 162 3.69 14.79 6.95
CA GLY A 162 4.03 15.72 5.86
C GLY A 162 4.56 15.06 4.58
N VAL A 163 4.88 15.90 3.59
CA VAL A 163 5.39 15.50 2.27
C VAL A 163 6.65 16.32 1.94
N PRO A 164 7.86 15.74 2.05
CA PRO A 164 8.15 14.41 2.60
C PRO A 164 7.88 14.33 4.11
N ALA A 165 7.64 13.13 4.61
CA ALA A 165 7.39 12.89 6.03
C ALA A 165 8.62 13.28 6.86
N LYS A 166 8.38 14.01 7.96
CA LYS A 166 9.39 14.37 8.96
C LYS A 166 8.90 13.94 10.33
N VAL A 167 9.83 13.58 11.21
CA VAL A 167 9.51 13.38 12.63
C VAL A 167 9.08 14.72 13.22
N ILE A 168 7.88 14.74 13.81
CA ILE A 168 7.24 15.92 14.41
C ILE A 168 6.98 15.73 15.91
N GLY A 169 7.25 14.55 16.45
CA GLY A 169 7.11 14.27 17.87
C GLY A 169 7.53 12.85 18.22
N GLN A 170 7.36 12.52 19.49
CA GLN A 170 7.50 11.17 20.01
C GLN A 170 6.15 10.68 20.51
N ARG A 171 5.88 9.40 20.31
CA ARG A 171 4.72 8.71 20.88
C ARG A 171 4.86 8.73 22.41
N PRO A 172 3.87 9.25 23.15
CA PRO A 172 3.96 9.33 24.60
C PRO A 172 4.17 7.95 25.23
N GLU A 173 5.05 7.87 26.23
CA GLU A 173 5.10 6.71 27.10
C GLU A 173 3.83 6.64 27.94
N ALA A 174 3.35 5.42 28.20
CA ALA A 174 2.25 5.23 29.12
C ALA A 174 2.66 5.75 30.50
N THR A 175 1.98 6.77 31.00
CA THR A 175 2.15 7.18 32.39
C THR A 175 1.63 6.03 33.24
N ARG A 176 2.51 5.39 34.02
CA ARG A 176 2.08 4.42 35.02
C ARG A 176 1.15 5.16 35.99
N ALA A 177 -0.14 4.83 35.96
CA ALA A 177 -1.10 5.22 36.98
C ALA A 177 -0.83 4.42 38.27
#